data_AF-I6AR93-F1
#
_entry.id   AF-I6AR93-F1
#
_cell.length_a   1.000
_cell.length_b   1.000
_cell.length_c   1.000
_cell.angle_alpha   90.00
_cell.angle_beta   90.00
_cell.angle_gamma   90.00
#
_symmetry.space_group_name_H-M   'P 1'
#
loop_
_entity.id
_entity.type
_entity.pdbx_description
1 polymer ?
#
loop_
_entity_poly.entity_id
_entity_poly.type
_entity_poly.pdbx_seq_one_letter_code
_entity_poly.pdbx_strand_id
1 'polypeptide(L)'
;MINAPTEPRKWRIASQLREARMQQGFSQGQLANIIHEAGLSYFKVTHISRLECGYIDATLTEVRIIATILDVLPDWLIGKAKPAAPPSGSLVASGNGTSPAVSASPGGSAAPHRPSGLAATAAAKPAAPSGSTGPVSGDPDWPDLEILKRGDLSADTFKQRLNDGLARAQTMLHRSGLPAAPWRAWRDFDRQARELLGQLA
;
A
#
# COMPACT_ATOMS: atom_id res chain seq x y z
N MET A 1 17.26 -30.46 -11.56
CA MET A 1 17.31 -29.25 -10.71
C MET A 1 16.76 -28.09 -11.51
N ILE A 2 15.48 -27.78 -11.33
CA ILE A 2 14.79 -26.70 -12.06
C ILE A 2 15.06 -25.42 -11.26
N ASN A 3 15.97 -24.57 -11.73
CA ASN A 3 16.11 -23.22 -11.19
C ASN A 3 14.77 -22.51 -11.39
N ALA A 4 14.08 -22.20 -10.30
CA ALA A 4 12.89 -21.36 -10.33
C ALA A 4 13.20 -20.06 -11.09
N PRO A 5 12.24 -19.49 -11.84
CA PRO A 5 12.44 -18.19 -12.48
C PRO A 5 12.74 -17.17 -11.37
N THR A 6 14.01 -16.77 -11.28
CA THR A 6 14.50 -15.76 -10.33
C THR A 6 13.59 -14.55 -10.40
N GLU A 7 12.88 -14.23 -9.31
CA GLU A 7 11.88 -13.15 -9.31
C GLU A 7 12.48 -11.84 -9.87
N PRO A 8 11.71 -11.04 -10.63
CA PRO A 8 12.14 -9.73 -11.10
C PRO A 8 12.69 -8.86 -9.95
N ARG A 9 13.80 -8.15 -10.19
CA ARG A 9 14.46 -7.30 -9.18
C ARG A 9 13.50 -6.35 -8.46
N LYS A 10 12.59 -5.73 -9.21
CA LYS A 10 11.54 -4.84 -8.69
C LYS A 10 10.63 -5.48 -7.64
N TRP A 11 10.33 -6.78 -7.74
CA TRP A 11 9.47 -7.48 -6.78
C TRP A 11 10.23 -7.84 -5.50
N ARG A 12 11.53 -8.14 -5.62
CA ARG A 12 12.42 -8.33 -4.48
C ARG A 12 12.56 -7.03 -3.67
N ILE A 13 12.84 -5.92 -4.36
CA ILE A 13 12.89 -4.59 -3.75
C ILE A 13 11.55 -4.23 -3.09
N ALA A 14 10.43 -4.46 -3.77
CA ALA A 14 9.11 -4.18 -3.24
C ALA A 14 8.85 -4.88 -1.89
N SER A 15 9.18 -6.17 -1.81
CA SER A 15 8.97 -6.99 -0.62
C SER A 15 9.88 -6.56 0.53
N GLN A 16 11.18 -6.38 0.25
CA GLN A 16 12.18 -6.03 1.26
C GLN A 16 12.05 -4.60 1.75
N LEU A 17 11.71 -3.66 0.87
CA LEU A 17 11.44 -2.27 1.24
C LEU A 17 10.25 -2.20 2.20
N ARG A 18 9.15 -2.91 1.89
CA ARG A 18 7.98 -2.95 2.75
C ARG A 18 8.31 -3.56 4.11
N GLU A 19 9.07 -4.65 4.12
CA GLU A 19 9.51 -5.32 5.35
C GLU A 19 10.36 -4.38 6.22
N ALA A 20 11.42 -3.78 5.67
CA ALA A 20 12.30 -2.88 6.41
C ALA A 20 11.56 -1.62 6.90
N ARG A 21 10.69 -1.04 6.09
CA ARG A 21 9.87 0.10 6.51
C ARG A 21 8.97 -0.26 7.70
N MET A 22 8.32 -1.41 7.65
CA MET A 22 7.45 -1.86 8.74
C MET A 22 8.22 -2.19 10.02
N GLN A 23 9.42 -2.77 9.91
CA GLN A 23 10.30 -3.03 11.06
C GLN A 23 10.75 -1.73 11.75
N GLN A 24 11.03 -0.69 10.99
CA GLN A 24 11.39 0.63 11.51
C GLN A 24 10.16 1.46 11.95
N GLY A 25 8.93 0.95 11.76
CA GLY A 25 7.70 1.64 12.16
C GLY A 25 7.36 2.89 11.32
N PHE A 26 8.00 3.10 10.18
CA PHE A 26 7.73 4.26 9.34
C PHE A 26 6.44 4.09 8.53
N SER A 27 5.63 5.15 8.45
CA SER A 27 4.61 5.26 7.40
C SER A 27 5.26 5.57 6.04
N GLN A 28 4.56 5.24 4.94
CA GLN A 28 5.02 5.62 3.60
C GLN A 28 5.19 7.14 3.46
N GLY A 29 4.34 7.92 4.14
CA GLY A 29 4.43 9.39 4.16
C GLY A 29 5.73 9.89 4.80
N GLN A 30 6.05 9.36 5.99
CA GLN A 30 7.26 9.72 6.72
C GLN A 30 8.52 9.36 5.94
N LEU A 31 8.60 8.14 5.41
CA LEU A 31 9.75 7.70 4.64
C LEU A 31 9.95 8.56 3.38
N ALA A 32 8.86 8.94 2.70
CA ALA A 32 8.94 9.81 1.52
C ALA A 32 9.46 11.21 1.89
N ASN A 33 9.01 11.77 3.01
CA ASN A 33 9.47 13.08 3.45
C ASN A 33 10.96 13.07 3.78
N ILE A 34 11.45 12.05 4.49
CA ILE A 34 12.87 11.91 4.83
C ILE A 34 13.72 11.77 3.55
N ILE A 35 13.26 10.99 2.56
CA ILE A 35 13.98 10.83 1.29
C ILE A 35 13.97 12.12 0.46
N HIS A 36 12.86 12.86 0.49
CA HIS A 36 12.76 14.17 -0.13
C HIS A 36 13.77 15.16 0.49
N GLU A 37 13.87 15.19 1.82
CA GLU A 37 14.85 15.99 2.57
C GLU A 37 16.30 15.52 2.33
N ALA A 38 16.52 14.23 2.07
CA ALA A 38 17.83 13.66 1.73
C ALA A 38 18.31 14.02 0.30
N GLY A 39 17.55 14.80 -0.46
CA GLY A 39 17.97 15.36 -1.75
C GLY A 39 17.28 14.77 -2.98
N LEU A 40 16.35 13.81 -2.81
CA LEU A 40 15.52 13.32 -3.90
C LEU A 40 14.18 14.07 -3.95
N SER A 41 14.20 15.31 -4.44
CA SER A 41 13.02 16.20 -4.46
C SER A 41 11.84 15.68 -5.30
N TYR A 42 12.08 14.78 -6.26
CA TYR A 42 11.01 14.11 -7.01
C TYR A 42 10.32 12.98 -6.22
N PHE A 43 10.89 12.56 -5.11
CA PHE A 43 10.50 11.37 -4.39
C PHE A 43 9.31 11.67 -3.46
N LYS A 44 8.12 11.28 -3.91
CA LYS A 44 6.84 11.49 -3.21
C LYS A 44 6.28 10.19 -2.64
N VAL A 45 5.26 10.29 -1.80
CA VAL A 45 4.54 9.12 -1.23
C VAL A 45 4.05 8.16 -2.31
N THR A 46 3.58 8.68 -3.44
CA THR A 46 3.15 7.89 -4.60
C THR A 46 4.28 7.05 -5.20
N HIS A 47 5.52 7.54 -5.13
CA HIS A 47 6.69 6.84 -5.63
C HIS A 47 7.07 5.66 -4.74
N ILE A 48 7.04 5.84 -3.40
CA ILE A 48 7.17 4.73 -2.45
C ILE A 48 6.09 3.68 -2.66
N SER A 49 4.83 4.11 -2.80
CA SER A 49 3.73 3.17 -3.03
C SER A 49 3.95 2.33 -4.30
N ARG A 50 4.43 2.95 -5.39
CA ARG A 50 4.74 2.24 -6.63
C ARG A 50 5.94 1.30 -6.49
N LEU A 51 6.95 1.66 -5.71
CA LEU A 51 8.10 0.81 -5.37
C LEU A 51 7.65 -0.40 -4.53
N GLU A 52 6.88 -0.18 -3.47
CA GLU A 52 6.37 -1.26 -2.59
C GLU A 52 5.35 -2.18 -3.27
N CYS A 53 4.75 -1.76 -4.38
CA CYS A 53 3.88 -2.61 -5.21
C CYS A 53 4.63 -3.28 -6.37
N GLY A 54 5.93 -2.97 -6.57
CA GLY A 54 6.72 -3.52 -7.66
C GLY A 54 6.28 -3.06 -9.06
N TYR A 55 5.60 -1.91 -9.14
CA TYR A 55 5.18 -1.30 -10.42
C TYR A 55 6.36 -0.63 -11.12
N ILE A 56 7.30 -0.10 -10.35
CA ILE A 56 8.53 0.53 -10.85
C ILE A 56 9.74 -0.13 -10.19
N ASP A 57 10.89 -0.01 -10.84
CA ASP A 57 12.16 -0.44 -10.27
C ASP A 57 12.89 0.75 -9.63
N ALA A 58 13.65 0.51 -8.57
CA ALA A 58 14.45 1.55 -7.91
C ALA A 58 15.79 1.74 -8.63
N THR A 59 16.13 3.01 -8.87
CA THR A 59 17.47 3.41 -9.30
C THR A 59 18.50 3.11 -8.20
N LEU A 60 19.78 3.02 -8.59
CA LEU A 60 20.86 2.74 -7.63
C LEU A 60 20.97 3.83 -6.55
N THR A 61 20.71 5.08 -6.91
CA THR A 61 20.72 6.22 -5.98
C THR A 61 19.62 6.10 -4.94
N GLU A 62 18.39 5.78 -5.37
CA GLU A 62 17.27 5.56 -4.45
C GLU A 62 17.54 4.41 -3.50
N VAL A 63 18.04 3.27 -4.01
CA VAL A 63 18.39 2.12 -3.18
C VAL A 63 19.38 2.51 -2.09
N ARG A 64 20.43 3.27 -2.42
CA ARG A 64 21.43 3.71 -1.43
C ARG A 64 20.83 4.61 -0.36
N ILE A 65 20.04 5.61 -0.75
CA ILE A 65 19.45 6.57 0.19
C ILE A 65 18.44 5.87 1.10
N ILE A 66 17.55 5.05 0.52
CA ILE A 66 16.56 4.27 1.27
C ILE A 66 17.24 3.31 2.23
N ALA A 67 18.30 2.62 1.79
CA ALA A 67 19.07 1.71 2.62
C ALA A 67 19.71 2.43 3.82
N THR A 68 20.30 3.60 3.60
CA THR A 68 20.85 4.43 4.69
C THR A 68 19.76 4.87 5.69
N ILE A 69 18.59 5.28 5.22
CA ILE A 69 17.50 5.75 6.10
C ILE A 69 16.90 4.61 6.92
N LEU A 70 16.76 3.43 6.32
CA LEU A 70 16.18 2.25 6.98
C LEU A 70 17.20 1.43 7.77
N ASP A 71 18.47 1.86 7.80
CA ASP A 71 19.61 1.16 8.40
C ASP A 71 19.74 -0.29 7.91
N VAL A 72 19.61 -0.48 6.59
CA VAL A 72 19.75 -1.77 5.91
C VAL A 72 20.83 -1.73 4.84
N LEU A 73 21.30 -2.89 4.40
CA LEU A 73 22.32 -2.97 3.35
C LEU A 73 21.69 -2.79 1.96
N PRO A 74 22.27 -1.98 1.06
CA PRO A 74 21.79 -1.80 -0.31
C PRO A 74 21.65 -3.11 -1.10
N ASP A 75 22.61 -4.02 -0.91
CA ASP A 75 22.58 -5.36 -1.52
C ASP A 75 21.42 -6.20 -1.00
N TRP A 76 21.10 -6.10 0.29
CA TRP A 76 19.92 -6.77 0.84
C TRP A 76 18.66 -6.23 0.18
N LEU A 77 18.51 -4.90 0.06
CA LEU A 77 17.32 -4.26 -0.49
C LEU A 77 17.04 -4.62 -1.96
N ILE A 78 18.05 -5.02 -2.74
CA ILE A 78 17.88 -5.47 -4.13
C ILE A 78 17.68 -6.98 -4.27
N GLY A 79 17.47 -7.68 -3.16
CA GLY A 79 17.23 -9.11 -3.16
C GLY A 79 18.47 -9.99 -3.20
N LYS A 80 19.66 -9.46 -2.89
CA LYS A 80 20.81 -10.31 -2.59
C LYS A 80 20.74 -10.74 -1.13
N ALA A 81 21.35 -11.89 -0.82
CA ALA A 81 21.25 -12.53 0.49
C ALA A 81 21.46 -11.52 1.62
N LYS A 82 20.60 -11.58 2.65
CA LYS A 82 20.73 -10.78 3.87
C LYS A 82 22.12 -11.02 4.44
N PRO A 83 23.01 -10.00 4.42
CA PRO A 83 24.27 -10.15 5.10
C PRO A 83 23.95 -10.33 6.59
N ALA A 84 24.59 -11.30 7.24
CA ALA A 84 24.52 -11.43 8.68
C ALA A 84 24.83 -10.06 9.30
N ALA A 85 24.01 -9.63 10.26
CA ALA A 85 24.09 -8.29 10.85
C ALA A 85 25.55 -7.93 11.17
N PRO A 86 26.07 -6.78 10.73
CA PRO A 86 27.34 -6.30 11.26
C PRO A 86 27.16 -6.11 12.78
N PRO A 87 28.20 -6.39 13.59
CA PRO A 87 28.13 -6.13 15.03
C PRO A 87 27.80 -4.65 15.23
N SER A 88 26.80 -4.35 16.07
CA SER A 88 26.50 -3.00 16.53
C SER A 88 27.80 -2.34 17.01
N GLY A 89 28.35 -1.49 16.17
CA GLY A 89 29.70 -0.95 16.30
C GLY A 89 29.64 0.57 16.27
N SER A 90 29.31 1.13 17.43
CA SER A 90 29.96 2.31 18.02
C SER A 90 30.52 3.35 17.04
N LEU A 91 29.72 4.38 16.72
CA LEU A 91 30.28 5.70 16.43
C LEU A 91 30.39 6.47 17.75
N VAL A 92 31.49 6.20 18.44
CA VAL A 92 32.07 7.12 19.44
C VAL A 92 32.44 8.42 18.74
N ALA A 93 31.73 9.50 19.05
CA ALA A 93 32.27 10.85 19.00
C ALA A 93 32.23 11.43 20.42
N SER A 94 33.41 11.40 21.01
CA SER A 94 33.76 11.91 22.33
C SER A 94 33.46 13.41 22.45
N GLY A 95 32.78 13.80 23.53
CA GLY A 95 32.49 15.19 23.91
C GLY A 95 32.24 15.27 25.40
N ASN A 96 33.33 15.19 26.16
CA ASN A 96 33.44 15.28 27.61
C ASN A 96 32.81 16.58 28.18
N GLY A 97 32.01 16.49 29.24
CA GLY A 97 31.44 17.67 29.92
C GLY A 97 30.58 17.33 31.15
N THR A 98 31.27 17.04 32.25
CA THR A 98 30.83 16.66 33.60
C THR A 98 29.84 17.63 34.29
N SER A 99 28.72 17.09 34.83
CA SER A 99 27.94 17.30 36.11
C SER A 99 27.94 18.67 36.87
N PRO A 100 26.97 19.00 37.77
CA PRO A 100 26.17 18.08 38.61
C PRO A 100 24.70 18.46 38.93
N ALA A 101 24.11 17.60 39.76
CA ALA A 101 22.75 17.51 40.28
C ALA A 101 22.17 18.74 41.01
N VAL A 102 20.83 18.82 41.05
CA VAL A 102 20.06 19.35 42.19
C VAL A 102 18.71 18.63 42.32
N SER A 103 18.50 18.04 43.50
CA SER A 103 17.18 17.63 43.99
C SER A 103 16.42 18.85 44.52
N ALA A 104 15.10 18.91 44.29
CA ALA A 104 14.14 19.54 45.20
C ALA A 104 12.68 19.18 44.82
N SER A 105 12.00 18.45 45.70
CA SER A 105 10.57 18.65 46.04
C SER A 105 10.54 19.51 47.32
N PRO A 106 9.46 20.24 47.72
CA PRO A 106 8.04 19.86 47.62
C PRO A 106 7.00 21.01 47.41
N GLY A 107 5.74 20.62 47.14
CA GLY A 107 4.53 21.15 47.81
C GLY A 107 3.83 22.42 47.28
N GLY A 108 2.53 22.31 46.96
CA GLY A 108 1.59 23.45 47.06
C GLY A 108 0.48 23.55 46.02
N SER A 109 -0.64 22.86 46.28
CA SER A 109 -2.05 23.22 46.03
C SER A 109 -2.50 23.96 44.76
N ALA A 110 -3.36 23.29 43.97
CA ALA A 110 -4.73 23.77 43.65
C ALA A 110 -5.49 22.76 42.75
N ALA A 111 -6.52 22.10 43.31
CA ALA A 111 -7.73 21.72 42.59
C ALA A 111 -8.76 22.86 42.80
N PRO A 112 -9.94 22.97 42.11
CA PRO A 112 -10.68 22.04 41.24
C PRO A 112 -10.93 22.69 39.83
N HIS A 113 -11.59 22.11 38.82
CA HIS A 113 -13.06 22.05 38.63
C HIS A 113 -13.40 21.15 37.43
N ARG A 114 -14.33 20.25 37.66
CA ARG A 114 -15.12 19.49 36.68
C ARG A 114 -16.37 20.30 36.35
N PRO A 115 -16.81 20.38 35.09
CA PRO A 115 -18.23 20.43 34.82
C PRO A 115 -18.68 19.10 34.20
N SER A 116 -19.50 18.38 34.96
CA SER A 116 -20.45 17.40 34.43
C SER A 116 -21.70 18.15 33.96
N GLY A 117 -22.20 17.86 32.76
CA GLY A 117 -23.52 18.35 32.35
C GLY A 117 -23.88 18.08 30.89
N LEU A 118 -24.50 16.93 30.66
CA LEU A 118 -25.56 16.64 29.68
C LEU A 118 -25.76 17.60 28.48
N ALA A 119 -25.50 17.07 27.28
CA ALA A 119 -26.53 16.97 26.25
C ALA A 119 -26.07 15.97 25.17
N ALA A 120 -26.71 14.81 25.13
CA ALA A 120 -26.68 13.94 23.97
C ALA A 120 -27.46 14.62 22.84
N THR A 121 -26.77 15.39 21.99
CA THR A 121 -27.26 15.62 20.64
C THR A 121 -26.71 14.48 19.80
N ALA A 122 -27.62 13.60 19.38
CA ALA A 122 -27.38 12.59 18.37
C ALA A 122 -26.73 13.26 17.15
N ALA A 123 -25.40 13.16 17.06
CA ALA A 123 -24.66 13.61 15.91
C ALA A 123 -25.13 12.74 14.74
N ALA A 124 -25.86 13.41 13.84
CA ALA A 124 -26.41 12.85 12.64
C ALA A 124 -25.41 11.91 11.97
N LYS A 125 -25.85 10.67 11.80
CA LYS A 125 -25.35 9.73 10.79
C LYS A 125 -24.92 10.53 9.56
N PRO A 126 -23.67 10.41 9.06
CA PRO A 126 -23.34 10.96 7.76
C PRO A 126 -24.37 10.43 6.78
N ALA A 127 -25.19 11.32 6.25
CA ALA A 127 -26.11 11.00 5.18
C ALA A 127 -25.25 10.37 4.09
N ALA A 128 -25.52 9.10 3.83
CA ALA A 128 -25.02 8.45 2.63
C ALA A 128 -25.38 9.37 1.46
N PRO A 129 -24.48 9.63 0.50
CA PRO A 129 -24.94 10.13 -0.77
C PRO A 129 -25.88 9.08 -1.35
N SER A 130 -27.19 9.35 -1.22
CA SER A 130 -28.23 8.74 -2.03
C SER A 130 -27.99 9.15 -3.47
N GLY A 131 -27.06 8.44 -4.11
CA GLY A 131 -26.99 8.27 -5.54
C GLY A 131 -27.32 6.81 -5.82
N SER A 132 -28.62 6.49 -5.79
CA SER A 132 -29.10 5.22 -6.32
C SER A 132 -29.05 5.31 -7.84
N THR A 133 -27.85 5.19 -8.41
CA THR A 133 -27.67 4.81 -9.81
C THR A 133 -27.44 3.31 -9.80
N GLY A 134 -28.55 2.57 -9.77
CA GLY A 134 -28.53 1.19 -10.24
C GLY A 134 -28.00 1.15 -11.68
N PRO A 135 -27.45 0.01 -12.12
CA PRO A 135 -26.85 -0.11 -13.44
C PRO A 135 -27.89 0.21 -14.51
N VAL A 136 -27.64 1.25 -15.30
CA VAL A 136 -28.35 1.46 -16.56
C VAL A 136 -27.68 0.54 -17.58
N SER A 137 -28.42 -0.42 -18.14
CA SER A 137 -27.92 -1.25 -19.23
C SER A 137 -27.39 -0.36 -20.36
N GLY A 138 -26.09 -0.47 -20.65
CA GLY A 138 -25.41 0.33 -21.66
C GLY A 138 -24.50 1.43 -21.12
N ASP A 139 -24.40 1.63 -19.80
CA ASP A 139 -23.41 2.54 -19.24
C ASP A 139 -21.98 1.98 -19.42
N PRO A 140 -21.08 2.68 -20.12
CA PRO A 140 -19.76 2.15 -20.47
C PRO A 140 -18.86 1.95 -19.24
N ASP A 141 -19.19 2.56 -18.10
CA ASP A 141 -18.41 2.45 -16.88
C ASP A 141 -18.78 1.24 -16.00
N TRP A 142 -19.87 0.53 -16.31
CA TRP A 142 -20.34 -0.63 -15.55
C TRP A 142 -20.05 -1.97 -16.24
N PRO A 143 -19.72 -3.03 -15.47
CA PRO A 143 -19.56 -4.38 -16.02
C PRO A 143 -20.89 -4.94 -16.51
N ASP A 144 -20.87 -5.56 -17.69
CA ASP A 144 -22.01 -6.34 -18.17
C ASP A 144 -22.04 -7.70 -17.45
N LEU A 145 -22.90 -7.79 -16.43
CA LEU A 145 -23.07 -8.99 -15.62
C LEU A 145 -23.70 -10.14 -16.39
N GLU A 146 -24.30 -9.89 -17.56
CA GLU A 146 -24.84 -10.95 -18.43
C GLU A 146 -23.72 -11.82 -19.03
N ILE A 147 -22.47 -11.33 -19.04
CA ILE A 147 -21.30 -12.10 -19.48
C ILE A 147 -20.99 -13.28 -18.53
N LEU A 148 -21.38 -13.19 -17.25
CA LEU A 148 -21.17 -14.25 -16.27
C LEU A 148 -22.20 -15.39 -16.39
N LYS A 149 -23.31 -15.16 -17.10
CA LYS A 149 -24.34 -16.18 -17.34
C LYS A 149 -23.96 -17.02 -18.55
N ARG A 150 -23.76 -18.32 -18.35
CA ARG A 150 -23.49 -19.26 -19.47
C ARG A 150 -24.65 -19.32 -20.47
N GLY A 151 -25.89 -19.37 -19.97
CA GLY A 151 -27.06 -19.59 -20.83
C GLY A 151 -26.92 -20.88 -21.64
N ASP A 152 -27.33 -20.82 -22.91
CA ASP A 152 -27.25 -21.93 -23.90
C ASP A 152 -25.90 -21.97 -24.67
N LEU A 153 -24.90 -21.18 -24.24
CA LEU A 153 -23.64 -21.08 -24.96
C LEU A 153 -22.77 -22.33 -24.76
N SER A 154 -22.09 -22.74 -25.83
CA SER A 154 -21.07 -23.79 -25.77
C SER A 154 -19.93 -23.39 -24.83
N ALA A 155 -19.27 -24.38 -24.21
CA ALA A 155 -18.23 -24.14 -23.22
C ALA A 155 -17.09 -23.27 -23.77
N ASP A 156 -16.70 -23.45 -25.04
CA ASP A 156 -15.66 -22.67 -25.70
C ASP A 156 -16.08 -21.22 -25.97
N THR A 157 -17.31 -21.00 -26.47
CA THR A 157 -17.84 -19.64 -26.68
C THR A 157 -18.00 -18.90 -25.35
N PHE A 158 -18.41 -19.60 -24.30
CA PHE A 158 -18.51 -19.02 -22.97
C PHE A 158 -17.13 -18.69 -22.37
N LYS A 159 -16.13 -19.56 -22.51
CA LYS A 159 -14.72 -19.27 -22.14
C LYS A 159 -14.19 -18.03 -22.87
N GLN A 160 -14.47 -17.92 -24.17
CA GLN A 160 -14.03 -16.76 -24.96
C GLN A 160 -14.71 -15.47 -24.50
N ARG A 161 -16.02 -15.53 -24.19
CA ARG A 161 -16.78 -14.39 -23.66
C ARG A 161 -16.28 -13.94 -22.27
N LEU A 162 -15.93 -14.89 -21.39
CA LEU A 162 -15.34 -14.60 -20.08
C LEU A 162 -13.96 -13.94 -20.23
N ASN A 163 -13.11 -14.42 -21.15
CA ASN A 163 -11.81 -13.80 -21.42
C ASN A 163 -11.93 -12.37 -21.97
N ASP A 164 -12.88 -12.11 -22.87
CA ASP A 164 -13.16 -10.74 -23.37
C ASP A 164 -13.65 -9.82 -22.23
N GLY A 165 -14.55 -10.34 -21.39
CA GLY A 165 -15.00 -9.65 -20.18
C GLY A 165 -13.86 -9.33 -19.21
N LEU A 166 -12.92 -10.26 -19.00
CA LEU A 166 -11.74 -10.05 -18.16
C LEU A 166 -10.79 -8.98 -18.73
N ALA A 167 -10.59 -8.95 -20.04
CA ALA A 167 -9.77 -7.92 -20.69
C ALA A 167 -10.39 -6.53 -20.51
N ARG A 168 -11.73 -6.42 -20.63
CA ARG A 168 -12.46 -5.19 -20.32
C ARG A 168 -12.35 -4.81 -18.84
N ALA A 169 -12.49 -5.77 -17.93
CA ALA A 169 -12.35 -5.53 -16.50
C ALA A 169 -10.97 -4.98 -16.14
N GLN A 170 -9.91 -5.55 -16.70
CA GLN A 170 -8.55 -5.04 -16.52
C GLN A 170 -8.40 -3.62 -17.06
N THR A 171 -8.99 -3.31 -18.22
CA THR A 171 -8.95 -1.97 -18.81
C THR A 171 -9.63 -0.94 -17.90
N MET A 172 -10.81 -1.27 -17.36
CA MET A 172 -11.58 -0.36 -16.50
C MET A 172 -10.98 -0.21 -15.10
N LEU A 173 -10.40 -1.25 -14.53
CA LEU A 173 -9.74 -1.19 -13.23
C LEU A 173 -8.45 -0.35 -13.24
N HIS A 174 -7.81 -0.19 -14.41
CA HIS A 174 -6.63 0.68 -14.58
C HIS A 174 -6.99 2.10 -15.07
N ARG A 175 -8.27 2.37 -15.36
CA ARG A 175 -8.72 3.71 -15.76
C ARG A 175 -8.78 4.63 -14.54
N SER A 176 -7.96 5.68 -14.56
CA SER A 176 -8.00 6.74 -13.56
C SER A 176 -9.28 7.56 -13.66
N GLY A 177 -9.95 7.79 -12.53
CA GLY A 177 -11.19 8.57 -12.45
C GLY A 177 -12.48 7.74 -12.46
N LEU A 178 -12.39 6.40 -12.42
CA LEU A 178 -13.57 5.56 -12.27
C LEU A 178 -14.21 5.75 -10.87
N PRO A 179 -15.53 5.98 -10.76
CA PRO A 179 -16.19 6.09 -9.46
C PRO A 179 -16.08 4.78 -8.66
N ALA A 180 -16.14 4.88 -7.32
CA ALA A 180 -15.88 3.75 -6.43
C ALA A 180 -16.92 2.61 -6.54
N ALA A 181 -18.15 2.88 -6.96
CA ALA A 181 -19.19 1.86 -7.12
C ALA A 181 -18.95 0.98 -8.37
N PRO A 182 -18.78 1.54 -9.59
CA PRO A 182 -18.36 0.77 -10.76
C PRO A 182 -17.02 0.03 -10.57
N TRP A 183 -16.06 0.65 -9.87
CA TRP A 183 -14.76 0.01 -9.63
C TRP A 183 -14.88 -1.27 -8.79
N ARG A 184 -15.71 -1.25 -7.74
CA ARG A 184 -16.01 -2.45 -6.95
C ARG A 184 -16.70 -3.51 -7.80
N ALA A 185 -17.69 -3.11 -8.59
CA ALA A 185 -18.39 -4.03 -9.49
C ALA A 185 -17.44 -4.73 -10.48
N TRP A 186 -16.49 -4.00 -11.07
CA TRP A 186 -15.46 -4.59 -11.94
C TRP A 186 -14.51 -5.55 -11.21
N ARG A 187 -14.18 -5.28 -9.94
CA ARG A 187 -13.39 -6.22 -9.12
C ARG A 187 -14.14 -7.50 -8.79
N ASP A 188 -15.42 -7.39 -8.44
CA ASP A 188 -16.27 -8.55 -8.18
C ASP A 188 -16.46 -9.39 -9.46
N PHE A 189 -16.65 -8.72 -10.61
CA PHE A 189 -16.69 -9.36 -11.92
C PHE A 189 -15.40 -10.11 -12.26
N ASP A 190 -14.22 -9.49 -12.11
CA ASP A 190 -12.91 -10.14 -12.39
C ASP A 190 -12.71 -11.39 -11.52
N ARG A 191 -13.10 -11.33 -10.24
CA ARG A 191 -13.04 -12.49 -9.33
C ARG A 191 -13.96 -13.61 -9.81
N GLN A 192 -15.23 -13.31 -10.10
CA GLN A 192 -16.23 -14.29 -10.51
C GLN A 192 -15.90 -14.91 -11.88
N ALA A 193 -15.45 -14.12 -12.85
CA ALA A 193 -15.08 -14.61 -14.18
C ALA A 193 -13.86 -15.56 -14.13
N ARG A 194 -12.86 -15.27 -13.28
CA ARG A 194 -11.71 -16.18 -13.05
C ARG A 194 -12.13 -17.48 -12.38
N GLU A 195 -13.02 -17.41 -11.40
CA GLU A 195 -13.55 -18.60 -10.73
C GLU A 195 -14.32 -19.49 -11.71
N LEU A 196 -15.19 -18.91 -12.54
CA LEU A 196 -15.92 -19.63 -13.57
C LEU A 196 -14.99 -20.26 -14.61
N LEU A 197 -13.96 -19.53 -15.07
CA LEU A 197 -12.94 -20.09 -15.96
C LEU A 197 -12.21 -21.28 -15.33
N GLY A 198 -11.91 -21.22 -14.03
CA GLY A 198 -11.29 -22.33 -13.29
C GLY A 198 -12.18 -23.56 -13.16
N GLN A 199 -13.50 -23.39 -13.08
CA GLN A 199 -14.47 -24.49 -13.08
C GLN A 199 -14.69 -25.13 -14.47
N LEU A 200 -14.25 -24.45 -15.53
CA LEU A 200 -14.42 -24.82 -16.92
C LEU A 200 -13.17 -25.46 -17.55
N ALA A 201 -12.02 -25.37 -16.86
CA ALA A 201 -10.74 -25.94 -17.26
C ALA A 201 -10.61 -27.39 -16.76
#